data_AF-A0A328N0R5-F1
#
_entry.id   AF-A0A328N0R5-F1
#
_cell.length_a   1.000
_cell.length_b   1.000
_cell.length_c   1.000
_cell.angle_alpha   90.00
_cell.angle_beta   90.00
_cell.angle_gamma   90.00
#
_symmetry.space_group_name_H-M   'P 1'
#
loop_
_entity.id
_entity.type
_entity.pdbx_description
1 polymer ?
#
loop_
_entity_poly.entity_id
_entity_poly.type
_entity_poly.pdbx_seq_one_letter_code
_entity_poly.pdbx_strand_id
1 'polypeptide(L)'
;MTTLTVRKQDGAFVLDSGARASLRTGWTWRCGEIRTSTGRWTVAPTDRRRIGFASQGEHGVPVRLDPRRSHVPGPGGTARWAPGRCGGELVRDGHRLAVRLPGRRGGPIRVDVTGEWAELELVVLTACFALMSQRRRRTLIVMAVVSAGSG
;
A
#
# COMPACT_ATOMS: atom_id res chain seq x y z
N MET A 1 6.47 19.16 4.60
CA MET A 1 6.03 18.08 3.69
C MET A 1 7.28 17.35 3.21
N THR A 2 7.28 16.03 3.27
CA THR A 2 8.42 15.19 2.91
C THR A 2 8.03 14.26 1.76
N THR A 3 8.88 14.13 0.75
CA THR A 3 8.65 13.21 -0.38
C THR A 3 9.53 11.98 -0.20
N LEU A 4 8.91 10.81 -0.17
CA LEU A 4 9.58 9.52 -0.15
C LEU A 4 9.41 8.82 -1.51
N THR A 5 10.36 7.94 -1.82
CA THR A 5 10.30 7.13 -3.04
C THR A 5 10.35 5.66 -2.70
N VAL A 6 9.47 4.86 -3.31
CA VAL A 6 9.55 3.40 -3.27
C VAL A 6 9.99 2.90 -4.65
N ARG A 7 11.10 2.14 -4.68
CA ARG A 7 11.71 1.64 -5.93
C ARG A 7 11.71 0.12 -5.94
N LYS A 8 11.53 -0.47 -7.12
CA LYS A 8 11.71 -1.91 -7.29
C LYS A 8 13.20 -2.24 -7.37
N GLN A 9 13.69 -3.11 -6.49
CA GLN A 9 15.08 -3.59 -6.41
C GLN A 9 15.06 -5.08 -6.07
N ASP A 10 15.73 -5.92 -6.87
CA ASP A 10 15.88 -7.37 -6.63
C ASP A 10 14.58 -8.11 -6.27
N GLY A 11 13.50 -7.78 -6.99
CA GLY A 11 12.17 -8.38 -6.77
C GLY A 11 11.41 -7.87 -5.53
N ALA A 12 12.01 -6.97 -4.75
CA ALA A 12 11.36 -6.25 -3.65
C ALA A 12 11.07 -4.80 -4.03
N PHE A 13 10.19 -4.15 -3.28
CA PHE A 13 9.93 -2.71 -3.31
C PHE A 13 10.57 -2.11 -2.07
N VAL A 14 11.62 -1.31 -2.25
CA VAL A 14 12.41 -0.72 -1.17
C VAL A 14 12.01 0.73 -1.00
N LEU A 15 11.72 1.13 0.24
CA LEU A 15 11.43 2.51 0.60
C LEU A 15 12.74 3.26 0.87
N ASP A 16 12.87 4.43 0.26
CA ASP A 16 13.99 5.34 0.47
C ASP A 16 13.64 6.31 1.61
N SER A 17 13.78 5.83 2.85
CA SER A 17 13.46 6.56 4.11
C SER A 17 14.66 6.69 5.06
N GLY A 18 15.86 6.32 4.63
CA GLY A 18 17.07 6.25 5.48
C GLY A 18 17.18 4.96 6.30
N ALA A 19 16.06 4.32 6.64
CA ALA A 19 16.02 2.96 7.19
C ALA A 19 15.59 1.95 6.11
N ARG A 20 16.12 0.72 6.21
CA ARG A 20 15.97 -0.30 5.16
C ARG A 20 14.62 -1.02 5.26
N ALA A 21 13.55 -0.35 4.86
CA ALA A 21 12.22 -0.94 4.76
C ALA A 21 11.94 -1.50 3.36
N SER A 22 11.30 -2.67 3.28
CA SER A 22 11.02 -3.33 2.01
C SER A 22 9.72 -4.12 2.01
N LEU A 23 9.13 -4.25 0.83
CA LEU A 23 7.95 -5.07 0.54
C LEU A 23 8.30 -6.11 -0.51
N ARG A 24 8.14 -7.38 -0.16
CA ARG A 24 8.18 -8.50 -1.11
C ARG A 24 6.77 -8.96 -1.39
N THR A 25 6.46 -9.22 -2.65
CA THR A 25 5.10 -9.60 -3.06
C THR A 25 5.09 -11.00 -3.63
N GLY A 26 4.10 -11.81 -3.23
CA GLY A 26 3.85 -13.08 -3.91
C GLY A 26 3.37 -12.85 -5.35
N TRP A 27 3.55 -13.85 -6.21
CA TRP A 27 3.19 -13.78 -7.64
C TRP A 27 1.72 -13.37 -7.89
N THR A 28 0.82 -13.79 -7.01
CA THR A 28 -0.63 -13.54 -7.13
C THR A 28 -1.04 -12.15 -6.65
N TRP A 29 -0.14 -11.40 -6.01
CA TRP A 29 -0.45 -10.13 -5.34
C TRP A 29 -1.65 -10.24 -4.39
N ARG A 30 -1.80 -11.42 -3.77
CA ARG A 30 -2.78 -11.67 -2.71
C ARG A 30 -2.16 -11.49 -1.32
N CYS A 31 -0.87 -11.74 -1.21
CA CYS A 31 -0.12 -11.51 0.01
C CYS A 31 1.23 -10.88 -0.34
N GLY A 32 1.75 -10.09 0.59
CA GLY A 32 3.12 -9.60 0.60
C GLY A 32 3.70 -9.69 2.00
N GLU A 33 5.02 -9.62 2.08
CA GLU A 33 5.78 -9.50 3.32
C GLU A 33 6.42 -8.12 3.34
N ILE A 34 6.12 -7.34 4.37
CA ILE A 34 6.75 -6.05 4.67
C ILE A 34 7.79 -6.29 5.76
N ARG A 35 8.98 -5.74 5.57
CA ARG A 35 10.05 -5.70 6.57
C ARG A 35 10.35 -4.24 6.90
N THR A 36 10.34 -3.92 8.18
CA THR A 36 10.69 -2.62 8.75
C THR A 36 11.78 -2.82 9.80
N SER A 37 12.31 -1.73 10.36
CA SER A 37 13.20 -1.82 11.52
C SER A 37 12.53 -2.48 12.74
N THR A 38 11.20 -2.33 12.84
CA THR A 38 10.36 -2.80 13.95
C THR A 38 9.88 -4.25 13.81
N GLY A 39 10.09 -4.88 12.65
CA GLY A 39 9.73 -6.29 12.48
C GLY A 39 9.28 -6.68 11.07
N ARG A 40 8.52 -7.77 11.03
CA ARG A 40 8.02 -8.38 9.80
C ARG A 40 6.50 -8.48 9.84
N TRP A 41 5.87 -8.11 8.74
CA TRP A 41 4.42 -7.99 8.63
C TRP A 41 3.93 -8.69 7.37
N THR A 42 2.85 -9.45 7.48
CA THR A 42 2.14 -9.99 6.33
C THR A 42 1.06 -8.99 5.91
N VAL A 43 1.10 -8.52 4.66
CA VAL A 43 0.07 -7.64 4.10
C VAL A 43 -0.82 -8.42 3.14
N ALA A 44 -2.14 -8.31 3.31
CA ALA A 44 -3.13 -8.98 2.47
C ALA A 44 -4.44 -8.19 2.37
N PRO A 45 -5.25 -8.43 1.32
CA PRO A 45 -6.62 -7.94 1.26
C PRO A 45 -7.45 -8.47 2.43
N THR A 46 -8.31 -7.63 3.01
CA THR A 46 -9.27 -8.04 4.05
C THR A 46 -10.56 -8.59 3.47
N ASP A 47 -10.76 -8.48 2.16
CA ASP A 47 -11.99 -8.88 1.48
C ASP A 47 -11.72 -9.39 0.06
N ARG A 48 -12.66 -10.16 -0.49
CA ARG A 48 -12.56 -10.75 -1.84
C ARG A 48 -12.52 -9.69 -2.96
N ARG A 49 -13.14 -8.52 -2.74
CA ARG A 49 -13.12 -7.39 -3.68
C ARG A 49 -11.82 -6.58 -3.55
N ARG A 50 -10.92 -6.89 -2.61
CA ARG A 50 -9.63 -6.19 -2.42
C ARG A 50 -9.83 -4.68 -2.30
N ILE A 51 -10.85 -4.29 -1.54
CA ILE A 51 -11.16 -2.90 -1.25
C ILE A 51 -10.40 -2.48 0.01
N GLY A 52 -10.37 -3.35 1.01
CA GLY A 52 -9.58 -3.20 2.22
C GLY A 52 -8.32 -4.07 2.21
N PHE A 53 -7.31 -3.62 2.94
CA PHE A 53 -6.03 -4.28 3.13
C PHE A 53 -5.58 -4.15 4.59
N ALA A 54 -4.90 -5.15 5.11
CA ALA A 54 -4.36 -5.14 6.45
C ALA A 54 -2.93 -5.68 6.44
N SER A 55 -2.10 -5.07 7.27
CA SER A 55 -0.78 -5.61 7.64
C SER A 55 -0.89 -6.19 9.03
N GLN A 56 -0.56 -7.47 9.16
CA GLN A 56 -0.65 -8.25 10.38
C GLN A 56 0.73 -8.79 10.76
N GLY A 57 1.06 -8.70 12.04
CA GLY A 57 2.26 -9.28 12.62
C GLY A 57 1.88 -10.11 13.85
N GLU A 58 2.89 -10.50 14.61
CA GLU A 58 2.73 -11.33 15.82
C GLU A 58 1.79 -10.68 16.85
N HIS A 59 1.90 -9.37 17.02
CA HIS A 59 1.12 -8.59 17.99
C HIS A 59 -0.23 -8.06 17.43
N GLY A 60 -0.71 -8.60 16.30
CA GLY A 60 -2.01 -8.25 15.72
C GLY A 60 -1.94 -7.41 14.45
N VAL A 61 -2.96 -6.58 14.21
CA VAL A 61 -3.16 -5.81 12.97
C VAL A 61 -2.82 -4.33 13.19
N PRO A 62 -1.56 -3.90 13.07
CA PRO A 62 -1.19 -2.50 13.26
C PRO A 62 -1.83 -1.57 12.23
N VAL A 63 -1.91 -1.99 10.96
CA VAL A 63 -2.42 -1.15 9.86
C VAL A 63 -3.58 -1.85 9.17
N ARG A 64 -4.69 -1.13 9.03
CA ARG A 64 -5.83 -1.47 8.18
C ARG A 64 -6.16 -0.28 7.29
N LEU A 65 -6.12 -0.48 5.98
CA LEU A 65 -6.53 0.50 4.98
C LEU A 65 -7.81 0.02 4.33
N ASP A 66 -8.93 0.60 4.72
CA ASP A 66 -10.26 0.27 4.24
C ASP A 66 -11.07 1.58 4.13
N PRO A 67 -11.68 1.90 2.98
CA PRO A 67 -12.46 3.13 2.80
C PRO A 67 -13.56 3.34 3.84
N ARG A 68 -14.04 2.25 4.47
CA ARG A 68 -15.10 2.30 5.49
C ARG A 68 -14.54 2.35 6.91
N ARG A 69 -13.39 1.73 7.16
CA ARG A 69 -12.81 1.62 8.50
C ARG A 69 -11.31 1.42 8.46
N SER A 70 -10.58 2.51 8.33
CA SER A 70 -9.12 2.48 8.39
C SER A 70 -8.61 2.66 9.82
N HIS A 71 -7.46 2.06 10.09
CA HIS A 71 -6.73 2.13 11.34
C HIS A 71 -5.24 2.17 11.03
N VAL A 72 -4.49 3.05 11.69
CA VAL A 72 -3.03 3.10 11.62
C VAL A 72 -2.46 3.35 13.03
N PRO A 73 -1.22 2.90 13.31
CA PRO A 73 -0.60 3.10 14.61
C PRO A 73 -0.38 4.57 14.94
N GLY A 74 -0.28 4.86 16.23
CA GLY A 74 0.05 6.17 16.77
C GLY A 74 -1.18 6.98 17.23
N PRO A 75 -0.92 8.08 17.96
CA PRO A 75 -1.98 8.93 18.48
C PRO A 75 -2.75 9.60 17.34
N GLY A 76 -4.03 9.87 17.60
CA GLY A 76 -4.91 10.60 16.69
C GLY A 76 -6.28 9.95 16.51
N GLY A 77 -7.10 10.63 15.74
CA GLY A 77 -8.46 10.30 15.38
C GLY A 77 -8.54 9.32 14.23
N THR A 78 -9.73 9.25 13.64
CA THR A 78 -10.05 8.22 12.66
C THR A 78 -9.30 8.45 11.35
N ALA A 79 -8.51 7.46 10.94
CA ALA A 79 -7.87 7.45 9.64
C ALA A 79 -8.90 7.20 8.52
N ARG A 80 -8.71 7.86 7.38
CA ARG A 80 -9.57 7.71 6.19
C ARG A 80 -8.73 7.38 4.98
N TRP A 81 -8.96 6.20 4.39
CA TRP A 81 -8.30 5.74 3.19
C TRP A 81 -9.16 5.95 1.95
N ALA A 82 -8.60 6.62 0.95
CA ALA A 82 -9.24 6.91 -0.33
C ALA A 82 -8.37 6.38 -1.49
N PRO A 83 -8.55 5.12 -1.94
CA PRO A 83 -7.82 4.57 -3.07
C PRO A 83 -8.37 5.08 -4.41
N GLY A 84 -7.48 5.46 -5.32
CA GLY A 84 -7.79 5.93 -6.67
C GLY A 84 -7.25 5.02 -7.78
N ARG A 85 -7.30 5.49 -9.03
CA ARG A 85 -6.79 4.76 -10.21
C ARG A 85 -5.27 4.77 -10.30
N CYS A 86 -4.66 5.94 -10.07
CA CYS A 86 -3.23 6.20 -10.25
C CYS A 86 -2.50 6.44 -8.91
N GLY A 87 -3.18 6.25 -7.79
CA GLY A 87 -2.69 6.62 -6.47
C GLY A 87 -3.75 6.43 -5.41
N GLY A 88 -3.48 6.89 -4.20
CA GLY A 88 -4.42 6.86 -3.09
C GLY A 88 -3.96 7.78 -1.97
N GLU A 89 -4.90 8.18 -1.13
CA GLU A 89 -4.66 9.13 -0.05
C GLU A 89 -5.14 8.57 1.29
N LEU A 90 -4.29 8.71 2.30
CA LEU A 90 -4.61 8.43 3.69
C LEU A 90 -4.55 9.73 4.48
N VAL A 91 -5.64 10.06 5.17
CA VAL A 91 -5.73 11.26 6.02
C VAL A 91 -6.03 10.85 7.45
N ARG A 92 -5.37 11.49 8.42
CA ARG A 92 -5.64 11.37 9.86
C ARG A 92 -5.33 12.71 10.52
N ASP A 93 -6.32 13.38 11.11
CA ASP A 93 -6.17 14.62 11.89
C ASP A 93 -5.26 15.69 11.24
N GLY A 94 -5.50 16.01 9.96
CA GLY A 94 -4.68 16.98 9.23
C GLY A 94 -3.33 16.44 8.74
N HIS A 95 -2.91 15.25 9.17
CA HIS A 95 -1.80 14.53 8.57
C HIS A 95 -2.27 13.85 7.29
N ARG A 96 -1.39 13.81 6.29
CA ARG A 96 -1.71 13.30 4.97
C ARG A 96 -0.57 12.45 4.42
N LEU A 97 -0.92 11.33 3.83
CA LEU A 97 -0.01 10.45 3.09
C LEU A 97 -0.63 10.18 1.72
N ALA A 98 -0.03 10.70 0.66
CA ALA A 98 -0.50 10.56 -0.70
C ALA A 98 0.47 9.71 -1.52
N VAL A 99 -0.01 8.56 -2.01
CA VAL A 99 0.77 7.64 -2.85
C VAL A 99 0.42 7.85 -4.31
N ARG A 100 1.42 7.94 -5.18
CA ARG A 100 1.28 8.05 -6.63
C ARG A 100 2.02 6.90 -7.32
N LEU A 101 1.27 6.05 -8.00
CA LEU A 101 1.82 4.95 -8.78
C LEU A 101 2.43 5.47 -10.09
N PRO A 102 3.51 4.85 -10.60
CA PRO A 102 4.08 5.21 -11.88
C PRO A 102 3.13 4.86 -13.03
N GLY A 103 3.17 5.63 -14.13
CA GLY A 103 2.43 5.30 -15.35
C GLY A 103 2.86 3.96 -15.94
N ARG A 104 4.18 3.68 -15.97
CA ARG A 104 4.76 2.43 -16.46
C ARG A 104 5.01 1.43 -15.33
N ARG A 105 4.88 0.13 -15.63
CA ARG A 105 5.21 -0.94 -14.65
C ARG A 105 6.69 -0.86 -14.28
N GLY A 106 6.99 -1.01 -12.99
CA GLY A 106 8.36 -0.99 -12.47
C GLY A 106 8.96 0.40 -12.23
N GLY A 107 8.25 1.48 -12.57
CA GLY A 107 8.69 2.84 -12.24
C GLY A 107 8.68 3.10 -10.71
N PRO A 108 9.33 4.20 -10.26
CA PRO A 108 9.30 4.59 -8.87
C PRO A 108 7.89 5.04 -8.45
N ILE A 109 7.46 4.63 -7.26
CA ILE A 109 6.25 5.12 -6.60
C ILE A 109 6.65 6.33 -5.76
N ARG A 110 5.92 7.43 -5.89
CA ARG A 110 6.13 8.63 -5.08
C ARG A 110 5.15 8.67 -3.93
N VAL A 111 5.61 9.10 -2.77
CA VAL A 111 4.79 9.19 -1.56
C VAL A 111 5.03 10.54 -0.89
N ASP A 112 4.02 11.39 -0.88
CA ASP A 112 4.07 12.70 -0.24
C ASP A 112 3.48 12.58 1.17
N VAL A 113 4.26 12.97 2.17
CA VAL A 113 3.91 12.83 3.60
C VAL A 113 3.86 14.21 4.25
N THR A 114 2.79 14.44 5.00
CA THR A 114 2.59 15.63 5.85
C THR A 114 2.20 15.17 7.25
N GLY A 115 2.79 15.81 8.26
CA GLY A 115 2.64 15.43 9.66
C GLY A 115 3.46 14.20 10.04
N GLU A 116 3.38 13.83 11.31
CA GLU A 116 4.08 12.68 11.86
C GLU A 116 3.23 11.41 11.81
N TRP A 117 3.87 10.30 11.48
CA TRP A 117 3.24 8.99 11.37
C TRP A 117 4.05 7.97 12.15
N ALA A 118 3.41 7.33 13.14
CA ALA A 118 3.99 6.17 13.78
C ALA A 118 4.05 5.02 12.77
N GLU A 119 5.14 4.25 12.79
CA GLU A 119 5.36 3.14 11.85
C GLU A 119 5.21 3.59 10.39
N LEU A 120 5.72 4.78 10.04
CA LEU A 120 5.56 5.39 8.72
C LEU A 120 5.88 4.42 7.58
N GLU A 121 6.97 3.67 7.71
CA GLU A 121 7.43 2.70 6.72
C GLU A 121 6.38 1.61 6.45
N LEU A 122 5.79 1.07 7.53
CA LEU A 122 4.74 0.06 7.44
C LEU A 122 3.49 0.64 6.78
N VAL A 123 3.07 1.84 7.17
CA VAL A 123 1.89 2.52 6.59
C VAL A 123 2.10 2.76 5.09
N VAL A 124 3.26 3.32 4.71
CA VAL A 124 3.62 3.59 3.32
C VAL A 124 3.62 2.32 2.47
N LEU A 125 4.31 1.27 2.94
CA LEU A 125 4.41 0.02 2.18
C LEU A 125 3.08 -0.72 2.09
N THR A 126 2.24 -0.63 3.12
CA THR A 126 0.85 -1.16 3.08
C THR A 126 0.00 -0.44 2.04
N ALA A 127 0.07 0.90 1.98
CA ALA A 127 -0.65 1.69 1.00
C ALA A 127 -0.16 1.40 -0.43
N CYS A 128 1.16 1.27 -0.62
CA CYS A 128 1.74 0.87 -1.90
C CYS A 128 1.25 -0.51 -2.34
N PHE A 129 1.26 -1.51 -1.45
CA PHE A 129 0.76 -2.85 -1.74
C PHE A 129 -0.72 -2.84 -2.12
N ALA A 130 -1.56 -2.10 -1.38
CA ALA A 130 -2.98 -1.98 -1.65
C ALA A 130 -3.25 -1.48 -3.07
N LEU A 131 -2.61 -0.36 -3.46
CA LEU A 131 -2.79 0.25 -4.77
C LEU A 131 -2.25 -0.61 -5.91
N MET A 132 -1.07 -1.23 -5.74
CA MET A 132 -0.51 -2.12 -6.75
C MET A 132 -1.37 -3.37 -6.95
N SER A 133 -1.86 -3.97 -5.86
CA SER A 133 -2.76 -5.12 -5.89
C SER A 133 -4.08 -4.79 -6.59
N GLN A 134 -4.65 -3.61 -6.32
CA GLN A 134 -5.85 -3.11 -6.99
C GLN A 134 -5.61 -2.85 -8.48
N ARG A 135 -4.48 -2.21 -8.85
CA ARG A 135 -4.12 -1.99 -10.26
C ARG A 135 -3.97 -3.30 -11.02
N ARG A 136 -3.33 -4.31 -10.42
CA ARG A 136 -3.21 -5.64 -11.04
C ARG A 136 -4.57 -6.30 -11.23
N ARG A 137 -5.45 -6.24 -10.21
CA ARG A 137 -6.82 -6.76 -10.33
C ARG A 137 -7.59 -6.10 -11.46
N ARG A 138 -7.57 -4.76 -11.55
CA ARG A 138 -8.22 -4.01 -12.64
C ARG A 138 -7.68 -4.44 -14.01
N THR A 139 -6.37 -4.62 -14.14
CA THR A 139 -5.75 -5.07 -15.39
C THR A 139 -6.25 -6.47 -15.79
N LEU A 140 -6.31 -7.40 -14.85
CA LEU A 140 -6.81 -8.76 -15.11
C LEU A 140 -8.29 -8.78 -15.49
N ILE A 141 -9.12 -7.96 -14.84
CA ILE A 141 -10.54 -7.83 -15.19
C ILE A 141 -10.70 -7.29 -16.62
N VAL A 142 -9.97 -6.23 -16.98
CA VAL A 142 -10.02 -5.65 -18.34
C VAL A 142 -9.57 -6.67 -19.38
N MET A 143 -8.48 -7.41 -19.13
CA MET A 143 -8.01 -8.46 -20.04
C MET A 143 -9.05 -9.56 -20.24
N ALA A 144 -9.71 -10.01 -19.17
CA ALA A 144 -10.75 -11.02 -19.26
C ALA A 144 -11.98 -10.55 -20.07
N VAL A 145 -12.37 -9.28 -19.94
CA VAL A 145 -13.48 -8.70 -20.73
C VAL A 145 -13.11 -8.60 -22.21
N VAL A 146 -11.90 -8.14 -22.53
CA VAL A 146 -11.42 -8.04 -23.92
C VAL A 146 -11.36 -9.41 -24.61
N SER A 147 -10.90 -10.45 -23.90
CA SER A 147 -10.88 -11.81 -24.44
C SER A 147 -12.27 -12.41 -24.66
N ALA A 148 -13.29 -11.98 -23.92
CA ALA A 148 -14.66 -12.50 -24.05
C ALA A 148 -15.48 -11.79 -25.14
N GLY A 149 -15.14 -10.54 -25.49
CA GLY A 149 -15.82 -9.78 -26.56
C GLY A 149 -15.23 -9.97 -27.95
N SER A 150 -14.19 -10.79 -28.09
CA SER A 150 -13.52 -11.11 -29.36
C SER A 150 -13.83 -12.54 -29.85
N GLY A 151 -14.80 -13.20 -29.23
CA GLY A 151 -15.23 -14.57 -29.55
C GLY A 151 -16.67 -14.62 -30.04
#